data_AF-A0A2S9IJH3-F1
#
_entry.id   AF-A0A2S9IJH3-F1
#
_cell.length_a   1.000
_cell.length_b   1.000
_cell.length_c   1.000
_cell.angle_alpha   90.00
_cell.angle_beta   90.00
_cell.angle_gamma   90.00
#
_symmetry.space_group_name_H-M   'P 1'
#
loop_
_entity.id
_entity.type
_entity.pdbx_description
1 polymer ?
#
loop_
_entity_poly.entity_id
_entity_poly.type
_entity_poly.pdbx_seq_one_letter_code
_entity_poly.pdbx_strand_id
1 'polypeptide(L)'
;MVLERLIEAMETDQALPVRIGPKAFGSAMPEYFHSERETWAMEVHDQIFDGGRHFKRVRSDRRKEIERRAKTTRERITRMEEAFQWVIDFVPSDGRRKCLLSYAMVKARGWEWQRYISNRNRKNPDKIQWKKRTCHDWNSKSLQEIETKLLNSEILLREDGYLRSAQIGAEQTGKSITSDLHAWMAADAKPRDHPEMRIPAPRKE
;
A
#
# COMPACT_ATOMS: atom_id res chain seq x y z
N MET A 1 7.64 -8.69 3.64
CA MET A 1 8.17 -8.70 2.25
C MET A 1 7.12 -8.16 1.28
N VAL A 2 7.51 -7.55 0.14
CA VAL A 2 6.57 -6.93 -0.84
C VAL A 2 5.51 -7.91 -1.35
N LEU A 3 5.92 -9.16 -1.61
CA LEU A 3 5.01 -10.21 -2.07
C LEU A 3 3.87 -10.48 -1.08
N GLU A 4 4.14 -10.48 0.22
CA GLU A 4 3.12 -10.73 1.26
C GLU A 4 2.07 -9.63 1.27
N ARG A 5 2.49 -8.35 1.12
CA ARG A 5 1.57 -7.23 0.98
C ARG A 5 0.71 -7.33 -0.28
N LEU A 6 1.28 -7.80 -1.40
CA LEU A 6 0.50 -8.04 -2.62
C LEU A 6 -0.49 -9.20 -2.46
N ILE A 7 -0.14 -10.25 -1.71
CA ILE A 7 -1.06 -11.34 -1.39
C ILE A 7 -2.20 -10.83 -0.49
N GLU A 8 -1.89 -10.08 0.57
CA GLU A 8 -2.89 -9.47 1.45
C GLU A 8 -3.82 -8.52 0.68
N ALA A 9 -3.27 -7.75 -0.25
CA ALA A 9 -4.03 -6.88 -1.15
C ALA A 9 -5.01 -7.71 -2.03
N MET A 10 -4.55 -8.82 -2.60
CA MET A 10 -5.40 -9.72 -3.40
C MET A 10 -6.49 -10.42 -2.59
N GLU A 11 -6.23 -10.77 -1.33
CA GLU A 11 -7.26 -11.31 -0.44
C GLU A 11 -8.32 -10.26 -0.12
N THR A 12 -7.89 -9.01 0.07
CA THR A 12 -8.77 -7.88 0.37
C THR A 12 -9.64 -7.57 -0.84
N ASP A 13 -9.07 -7.50 -2.05
CA ASP A 13 -9.79 -7.30 -3.30
C ASP A 13 -10.86 -8.38 -3.55
N GLN A 14 -10.52 -9.66 -3.29
CA GLN A 14 -11.48 -10.75 -3.42
C GLN A 14 -12.59 -10.73 -2.37
N ALA A 15 -12.35 -10.12 -1.21
CA ALA A 15 -13.34 -9.97 -0.15
C ALA A 15 -14.28 -8.78 -0.38
N LEU A 16 -13.86 -7.80 -1.19
CA LEU A 16 -14.68 -6.65 -1.52
C LEU A 16 -16.00 -7.11 -2.18
N PRO A 17 -17.12 -6.46 -1.86
CA PRO A 17 -18.37 -6.74 -2.55
C PRO A 17 -18.19 -6.40 -4.03
N VAL A 18 -18.45 -7.37 -4.91
CA VAL A 18 -18.62 -7.08 -6.34
C VAL A 18 -19.66 -5.97 -6.44
N ARG A 19 -19.37 -4.91 -7.21
CA ARG A 19 -20.35 -3.86 -7.53
C ARG A 19 -21.55 -4.50 -8.20
N ILE A 20 -22.51 -4.95 -7.39
CA ILE A 20 -23.86 -5.24 -7.82
C ILE A 20 -24.41 -3.85 -8.10
N GLY A 21 -24.68 -3.55 -9.38
CA GLY A 21 -25.40 -2.33 -9.74
C GLY A 21 -26.65 -2.18 -8.88
N PRO A 22 -27.24 -0.98 -8.76
CA PRO A 22 -28.41 -0.77 -7.91
C PRO A 22 -29.39 -1.91 -8.14
N LYS A 23 -29.62 -2.74 -7.11
CA LYS A 23 -30.65 -3.78 -7.16
C LYS A 23 -31.87 -3.03 -7.66
N ALA A 24 -32.37 -3.39 -8.84
CA ALA A 24 -33.56 -2.77 -9.40
C ALA A 24 -34.57 -2.70 -8.25
N PHE A 25 -35.09 -1.50 -7.98
CA PHE A 25 -36.09 -1.24 -6.94
C PHE A 25 -37.33 -2.09 -7.25
N GLY A 26 -37.27 -3.36 -6.89
CA GLY A 26 -38.35 -4.32 -6.92
C GLY A 26 -38.56 -4.71 -5.48
N SER A 27 -39.45 -3.97 -4.80
CA SER A 27 -40.32 -4.42 -3.71
C SER A 27 -39.85 -5.58 -2.81
N ALA A 28 -38.58 -5.61 -2.42
CA ALA A 28 -38.16 -6.45 -1.31
C ALA A 28 -38.68 -5.77 -0.05
N MET A 29 -39.84 -6.23 0.43
CA MET A 29 -40.34 -5.92 1.75
C MET A 29 -39.17 -5.94 2.74
N PRO A 30 -38.98 -4.89 3.57
CA PRO A 30 -37.97 -4.92 4.61
C PRO A 30 -38.05 -6.24 5.36
N GLU A 31 -36.89 -6.85 5.60
CA GLU A 31 -36.81 -8.13 6.29
C GLU A 31 -37.54 -8.00 7.64
N TYR A 32 -38.59 -8.80 7.83
CA TYR A 32 -39.45 -8.70 9.00
C TYR A 32 -38.61 -9.03 10.23
N PHE A 33 -38.54 -8.12 11.20
CA PHE A 33 -37.80 -8.36 12.43
C PHE A 33 -38.54 -9.41 13.26
N HIS A 34 -38.12 -10.66 13.16
CA HIS A 34 -38.63 -11.74 13.99
C HIS A 34 -38.25 -11.50 15.44
N SER A 35 -39.24 -11.62 16.34
CA SER A 35 -38.95 -11.72 17.77
C SER A 35 -38.16 -13.00 18.07
N GLU A 36 -37.45 -13.05 19.19
CA GLU A 36 -36.67 -14.24 19.57
C GLU A 36 -37.51 -15.54 19.58
N ARG A 37 -38.78 -15.43 19.98
CA ARG A 37 -39.74 -16.54 19.97
C ARG A 37 -40.10 -16.99 18.55
N GLU A 38 -40.27 -16.07 17.62
CA GLU A 38 -40.57 -16.39 16.21
C GLU A 38 -39.36 -17.02 15.52
N THR A 39 -38.15 -16.52 15.76
CA THR A 39 -36.92 -17.15 15.24
C THR A 39 -36.75 -18.58 15.75
N TRP A 40 -37.05 -18.81 17.04
CA TRP A 40 -37.00 -20.15 17.62
C TRP A 40 -38.06 -21.07 17.00
N ALA A 41 -39.29 -20.60 16.82
CA ALA A 41 -40.36 -21.38 16.19
C ALA A 41 -40.02 -21.74 14.73
N MET A 42 -39.41 -20.82 13.98
CA MET A 42 -38.93 -21.07 12.61
C MET A 42 -37.76 -22.06 12.58
N GLU A 43 -36.83 -21.98 13.53
CA GLU A 43 -35.70 -22.90 13.62
C GLU A 43 -36.17 -24.32 13.96
N VAL A 44 -37.11 -24.45 14.89
CA VAL A 44 -37.75 -25.73 15.23
C VAL A 44 -38.51 -26.28 14.01
N HIS A 45 -39.25 -25.44 13.29
CA HIS A 45 -39.94 -25.86 12.06
C HIS A 45 -38.96 -26.32 10.97
N ASP A 46 -37.88 -25.58 10.69
CA ASP A 46 -36.83 -25.98 9.73
C ASP A 46 -36.15 -27.29 10.15
N GLN A 47 -35.96 -27.49 11.45
CA GLN A 47 -35.38 -28.72 11.99
C GLN A 47 -36.28 -29.94 11.75
N ILE A 48 -37.60 -29.78 11.95
CA ILE A 48 -38.60 -30.84 11.83
C ILE A 48 -38.89 -31.19 10.36
N PHE A 49 -39.08 -30.17 9.50
CA PHE A 49 -39.54 -30.37 8.13
C PHE A 49 -38.41 -30.43 7.09
N ASP A 50 -37.33 -29.69 7.32
CA ASP A 50 -36.25 -29.48 6.35
C ASP A 50 -34.88 -29.97 6.81
N GLY A 51 -34.81 -30.59 8.00
CA GLY A 51 -33.56 -31.10 8.59
C GLY A 51 -32.55 -30.00 8.93
N GLY A 52 -33.02 -28.76 9.13
CA GLY A 52 -32.20 -27.61 9.51
C GLY A 52 -31.39 -27.02 8.35
N ARG A 53 -31.78 -27.28 7.10
CA ARG A 53 -31.01 -26.84 5.91
C ARG A 53 -31.04 -25.33 5.75
N HIS A 54 -32.16 -24.68 6.04
CA HIS A 54 -32.29 -23.24 5.91
C HIS A 54 -31.36 -22.52 6.90
N PHE A 55 -31.46 -22.82 8.19
CA PHE A 55 -30.64 -22.17 9.21
C PHE A 55 -29.15 -22.51 9.07
N LYS A 56 -28.78 -23.70 8.58
CA LYS A 56 -27.38 -24.02 8.23
C LYS A 56 -26.83 -23.10 7.13
N ARG A 57 -27.62 -22.79 6.10
CA ARG A 57 -27.24 -21.84 5.04
C ARG A 57 -27.08 -20.44 5.62
N VAL A 58 -28.08 -19.95 6.36
CA VAL A 58 -28.04 -18.63 7.00
C VAL A 58 -26.80 -18.46 7.87
N ARG A 59 -26.49 -19.43 8.74
CA ARG A 59 -25.27 -19.40 9.57
C ARG A 59 -23.99 -19.42 8.75
N SER A 60 -23.93 -20.23 7.68
CA SER A 60 -22.78 -20.29 6.77
C SER A 60 -22.55 -18.95 6.07
N ASP A 61 -23.62 -18.32 5.59
CA ASP A 61 -23.54 -17.04 4.90
C ASP A 61 -23.17 -15.91 5.86
N ARG A 62 -23.71 -15.93 7.09
CA ARG A 62 -23.30 -15.01 8.17
C ARG A 62 -21.83 -15.18 8.53
N ARG A 63 -21.30 -16.42 8.63
CA ARG A 63 -19.86 -16.67 8.84
C ARG A 63 -19.02 -16.09 7.72
N LYS A 64 -19.39 -16.35 6.46
CA LYS A 64 -18.70 -15.78 5.29
C LYS A 64 -18.77 -14.25 5.26
N GLU A 65 -19.85 -13.66 5.75
CA GLU A 65 -19.99 -12.20 5.85
C GLU A 65 -19.06 -11.64 6.93
N ILE A 66 -19.00 -12.27 8.11
CA ILE A 66 -18.07 -11.89 9.18
C ILE A 66 -16.62 -12.00 8.69
N GLU A 67 -16.26 -13.11 8.05
CA GLU A 67 -14.93 -13.32 7.46
C GLU A 67 -14.60 -12.28 6.39
N ARG A 68 -15.57 -11.90 5.55
CA ARG A 68 -15.42 -10.82 4.57
C ARG A 68 -15.18 -9.47 5.25
N ARG A 69 -16.01 -9.09 6.22
CA ARG A 69 -15.86 -7.84 6.97
C ARG A 69 -14.50 -7.73 7.66
N ALA A 70 -14.00 -8.82 8.24
CA ALA A 70 -12.67 -8.87 8.84
C ALA A 70 -11.54 -8.65 7.82
N LYS A 71 -11.74 -9.06 6.56
CA LYS A 71 -10.80 -8.83 5.46
C LYS A 71 -10.94 -7.45 4.82
N THR A 72 -12.08 -6.80 5.00
CA THR A 72 -12.42 -5.50 4.41
C THR A 72 -12.42 -4.39 5.47
N THR A 73 -11.33 -4.25 6.22
CA THR A 73 -11.14 -3.08 7.10
C THR A 73 -10.59 -1.90 6.30
N ARG A 74 -10.87 -0.67 6.73
CA ARG A 74 -10.39 0.56 6.06
C ARG A 74 -8.88 0.56 5.88
N GLU A 75 -8.14 0.19 6.92
CA GLU A 75 -6.68 0.11 6.90
C GLU A 75 -6.18 -0.93 5.90
N ARG A 76 -6.87 -2.08 5.76
CA ARG A 76 -6.52 -3.08 4.75
C ARG A 76 -6.79 -2.58 3.33
N ILE A 77 -7.86 -1.83 3.12
CA ILE A 77 -8.17 -1.21 1.83
C ILE A 77 -7.09 -0.19 1.46
N THR A 78 -6.68 0.69 2.37
CA THR A 78 -5.61 1.66 2.10
C THR A 78 -4.28 0.97 1.80
N ARG A 79 -3.91 -0.08 2.56
CA ARG A 79 -2.71 -0.88 2.28
C ARG A 79 -2.79 -1.65 0.95
N MET A 80 -3.98 -2.11 0.58
CA MET A 80 -4.25 -2.75 -0.71
C MET A 80 -4.05 -1.76 -1.86
N GLU A 81 -4.63 -0.57 -1.77
CA GLU A 81 -4.48 0.50 -2.76
C GLU A 81 -3.00 0.88 -2.95
N GLU A 82 -2.28 1.08 -1.84
CA GLU A 82 -0.84 1.33 -1.85
C GLU A 82 -0.05 0.21 -2.56
N ALA A 83 -0.32 -1.05 -2.20
CA ALA A 83 0.37 -2.19 -2.79
C ALA A 83 0.12 -2.33 -4.30
N PHE A 84 -1.10 -2.06 -4.77
CA PHE A 84 -1.40 -2.04 -6.20
C PHE A 84 -0.76 -0.85 -6.92
N GLN A 85 -0.69 0.30 -6.26
CA GLN A 85 -0.02 1.48 -6.79
C GLN A 85 1.47 1.21 -7.06
N TRP A 86 2.16 0.49 -6.17
CA TRP A 86 3.55 0.07 -6.40
C TRP A 86 3.72 -0.71 -7.71
N VAL A 87 2.79 -1.62 -8.03
CA VAL A 87 2.86 -2.41 -9.27
C VAL A 87 2.65 -1.54 -10.50
N ILE A 88 1.80 -0.52 -10.40
CA ILE A 88 1.54 0.41 -11.50
C ILE A 88 2.77 1.31 -11.73
N ASP A 89 3.32 1.90 -10.69
CA ASP A 89 4.38 2.90 -10.80
C ASP A 89 5.75 2.28 -11.09
N PHE A 90 6.05 1.15 -10.45
CA PHE A 90 7.41 0.62 -10.46
C PHE A 90 7.68 -0.38 -11.58
N VAL A 91 6.68 -1.15 -12.00
CA VAL A 91 6.81 -2.18 -13.04
C VAL A 91 6.35 -1.59 -14.37
N PRO A 92 7.22 -1.40 -15.38
CA PRO A 92 6.83 -0.71 -16.62
C PRO A 92 6.03 -1.58 -17.61
N SER A 93 6.25 -2.90 -17.60
CA SER A 93 5.65 -3.80 -18.59
C SER A 93 4.29 -4.33 -18.13
N ASP A 94 3.24 -4.08 -18.91
CA ASP A 94 1.88 -4.59 -18.66
C ASP A 94 1.84 -6.14 -18.56
N GLY A 95 2.64 -6.84 -19.37
CA GLY A 95 2.76 -8.30 -19.29
C GLY A 95 3.32 -8.78 -17.96
N ARG A 96 4.31 -8.07 -17.40
CA ARG A 96 4.89 -8.37 -16.08
C ARG A 96 3.92 -8.04 -14.96
N ARG A 97 3.24 -6.89 -15.02
CA ARG A 97 2.19 -6.51 -14.06
C ARG A 97 1.13 -7.59 -13.97
N LYS A 98 0.58 -8.02 -15.11
CA LYS A 98 -0.41 -9.09 -15.19
C LYS A 98 0.11 -10.41 -14.61
N CYS A 99 1.37 -10.76 -14.88
CA CYS A 99 2.00 -11.97 -14.34
C CYS A 99 2.12 -11.93 -12.82
N LEU A 100 2.63 -10.82 -12.28
CA LEU A 100 2.83 -10.62 -10.84
C LEU A 100 1.50 -10.61 -10.08
N LEU A 101 0.51 -9.86 -10.57
CA LEU A 101 -0.83 -9.81 -9.96
C LEU A 101 -1.52 -11.18 -10.03
N SER A 102 -1.39 -11.91 -11.15
CA SER A 102 -1.94 -13.27 -11.26
C SER A 102 -1.23 -14.24 -10.30
N TYR A 103 0.07 -14.07 -10.09
CA TYR A 103 0.84 -14.87 -9.13
C TYR A 103 0.37 -14.62 -7.69
N ALA A 104 0.23 -13.36 -7.29
CA ALA A 104 -0.30 -12.98 -5.98
C ALA A 104 -1.74 -13.49 -5.78
N MET A 105 -2.60 -13.38 -6.80
CA MET A 105 -3.97 -13.91 -6.78
C MET A 105 -4.00 -15.43 -6.57
N VAL A 106 -3.16 -16.17 -7.28
CA VAL A 106 -3.06 -17.64 -7.15
C VAL A 106 -2.62 -18.01 -5.74
N LYS A 107 -1.66 -17.27 -5.17
CA LYS A 107 -1.20 -17.49 -3.80
C LYS A 107 -2.27 -17.16 -2.75
N ALA A 108 -2.99 -16.05 -2.90
CA ALA A 108 -4.11 -15.67 -2.04
C ALA A 108 -5.23 -16.74 -2.04
N ARG A 109 -5.43 -17.44 -3.16
CA ARG A 109 -6.43 -18.52 -3.28
C ARG A 109 -5.92 -19.89 -2.85
N GLY A 110 -4.65 -20.02 -2.49
CA GLY A 110 -4.02 -21.32 -2.22
C GLY A 110 -3.96 -22.24 -3.45
N TRP A 111 -3.95 -21.67 -4.66
CA TRP A 111 -3.92 -22.43 -5.90
C TRP A 111 -2.48 -22.78 -6.32
N GLU A 112 -2.36 -23.83 -7.11
CA GLU A 112 -1.08 -24.21 -7.71
C GLU A 112 -0.77 -23.37 -8.96
N TRP A 113 0.37 -22.68 -8.94
CA TRP A 113 0.81 -21.80 -10.03
C TRP A 113 0.97 -22.50 -11.38
N GLN A 114 1.54 -23.72 -11.37
CA GLN A 114 1.77 -24.45 -12.62
C GLN A 114 0.45 -24.80 -13.32
N ARG A 115 -0.51 -25.29 -12.53
CA ARG A 115 -1.87 -25.60 -13.02
C ARG A 115 -2.57 -24.35 -13.55
N TYR A 116 -2.39 -23.20 -12.88
CA TYR A 116 -2.95 -21.93 -13.34
C TYR A 116 -2.39 -21.51 -14.70
N ILE A 117 -1.07 -21.55 -14.90
CA ILE A 117 -0.43 -21.21 -16.19
C ILE A 117 -0.99 -22.09 -17.32
N SER A 118 -1.02 -23.40 -17.12
CA SER A 118 -1.52 -24.34 -18.12
C SER A 118 -2.97 -24.05 -18.51
N ASN A 119 -3.83 -23.82 -17.52
CA ASN A 119 -5.23 -23.48 -17.74
C ASN A 119 -5.40 -22.13 -18.45
N ARG A 120 -4.60 -21.12 -18.08
CA ARG A 120 -4.61 -19.79 -18.71
C ARG A 120 -4.24 -19.89 -20.18
N ASN A 121 -3.12 -20.54 -20.49
CA ASN A 121 -2.62 -20.68 -21.86
C ASN A 121 -3.61 -21.49 -22.73
N ARG A 122 -4.25 -22.52 -22.16
CA ARG A 122 -5.31 -23.27 -22.85
C ARG A 122 -6.54 -22.41 -23.16
N LYS A 123 -6.96 -21.54 -22.23
CA LYS A 123 -8.15 -20.68 -22.40
C LYS A 123 -7.91 -19.49 -23.34
N ASN A 124 -6.67 -19.05 -23.52
CA ASN A 124 -6.33 -17.89 -24.34
C ASN A 124 -5.19 -18.23 -25.30
N PRO A 125 -5.44 -19.02 -26.35
CA PRO A 125 -4.39 -19.39 -27.31
C PRO A 125 -3.81 -18.19 -28.07
N ASP A 126 -4.61 -17.15 -28.31
CA ASP A 126 -4.21 -15.97 -29.09
C ASP A 126 -3.26 -15.03 -28.34
N LYS A 127 -3.15 -15.19 -27.01
CA LYS A 127 -2.30 -14.34 -26.17
C LYS A 127 -0.90 -14.95 -26.05
N ILE A 128 0.08 -14.10 -25.73
CA ILE A 128 1.45 -14.53 -25.43
C ILE A 128 1.42 -15.64 -24.37
N GLN A 129 1.97 -16.79 -24.74
CA GLN A 129 2.03 -17.96 -23.89
C GLN A 129 2.98 -17.71 -22.72
N TRP A 130 2.50 -18.00 -21.52
CA TRP A 130 3.30 -17.88 -20.31
C TRP A 130 4.15 -19.13 -20.14
N LYS A 131 5.47 -18.96 -20.23
CA LYS A 131 6.47 -20.00 -19.95
C LYS A 131 6.88 -19.93 -18.47
N LYS A 132 6.96 -21.08 -17.80
CA LYS A 132 7.22 -21.18 -16.35
C LYS A 132 8.45 -20.38 -15.90
N ARG A 133 9.60 -20.61 -16.54
CA ARG A 133 10.87 -19.93 -16.23
C ARG A 133 10.77 -18.43 -16.42
N THR A 134 10.25 -17.99 -17.56
CA THR A 134 10.06 -16.57 -17.88
C THR A 134 9.15 -15.86 -16.87
N CYS A 135 8.04 -16.50 -16.48
CA CYS A 135 7.13 -15.93 -15.47
C CYS A 135 7.79 -15.84 -14.09
N HIS A 136 8.56 -16.85 -13.70
CA HIS A 136 9.34 -16.81 -12.46
C HIS A 136 10.33 -15.65 -12.48
N ASP A 137 11.13 -15.53 -13.55
CA ASP A 137 12.12 -14.46 -13.70
C ASP A 137 11.46 -13.07 -13.72
N TRP A 138 10.30 -12.94 -14.38
CA TRP A 138 9.53 -11.69 -14.37
C TRP A 138 9.04 -11.33 -12.97
N ASN A 139 8.50 -12.30 -12.23
CA ASN A 139 8.01 -12.05 -10.88
C ASN A 139 9.16 -11.68 -9.93
N SER A 140 10.26 -12.43 -9.96
CA SER A 140 11.43 -12.13 -9.12
C SER A 140 12.03 -10.76 -9.42
N LYS A 141 12.20 -10.41 -10.70
CA LYS A 141 12.69 -9.08 -11.09
C LYS A 141 11.74 -7.97 -10.70
N SER A 142 10.43 -8.16 -10.90
CA SER A 142 9.43 -7.14 -10.56
C SER A 142 9.39 -6.90 -9.04
N LEU A 143 9.50 -7.95 -8.23
CA LEU A 143 9.58 -7.82 -6.77
C LEU A 143 10.85 -7.08 -6.33
N GLN A 144 12.00 -7.41 -6.92
CA GLN A 144 13.26 -6.69 -6.67
C GLN A 144 13.20 -5.22 -7.08
N GLU A 145 12.62 -4.92 -8.25
CA GLU A 145 12.42 -3.55 -8.74
C GLU A 145 11.53 -2.74 -7.78
N ILE A 146 10.47 -3.35 -7.23
CA ILE A 146 9.62 -2.70 -6.23
C ILE A 146 10.38 -2.49 -4.91
N GLU A 147 11.06 -3.51 -4.40
CA GLU A 147 11.83 -3.41 -3.14
C GLU A 147 12.91 -2.33 -3.21
N THR A 148 13.68 -2.29 -4.29
CA THR A 148 14.72 -1.27 -4.50
C THR A 148 14.16 0.14 -4.59
N LYS A 149 13.05 0.35 -5.31
CA LYS A 149 12.41 1.67 -5.42
C LYS A 149 11.76 2.12 -4.12
N LEU A 150 11.19 1.19 -3.34
CA LEU A 150 10.67 1.50 -2.00
C LEU A 150 11.78 1.96 -1.06
N LEU A 151 12.92 1.24 -1.03
CA LEU A 151 14.08 1.65 -0.24
C LEU A 151 14.58 3.03 -0.66
N ASN A 152 14.68 3.31 -1.97
CA ASN A 152 15.07 4.63 -2.46
C ASN A 152 14.07 5.72 -2.05
N SER A 153 12.76 5.44 -2.09
CA SER A 153 11.74 6.40 -1.64
C SER A 153 11.80 6.68 -0.13
N GLU A 154 12.11 5.67 0.69
CA GLU A 154 12.32 5.85 2.13
C GLU A 154 13.59 6.65 2.42
N ILE A 155 14.67 6.41 1.67
CA ILE A 155 15.92 7.18 1.78
C ILE A 155 15.68 8.65 1.41
N LEU A 156 15.00 8.92 0.29
CA LEU A 156 14.67 10.28 -0.15
C LEU A 156 13.77 11.01 0.87
N LEU A 157 12.76 10.34 1.42
CA LEU A 157 11.92 10.91 2.48
C LEU A 157 12.70 11.22 3.77
N ARG A 158 13.74 10.43 4.09
CA ARG A 158 14.64 10.73 5.21
C ARG A 158 15.55 11.92 4.92
N GLU A 159 16.11 12.01 3.72
CA GLU A 159 16.96 13.16 3.31
C GLU A 159 16.16 14.47 3.34
N ASP A 160 14.94 14.49 2.82
CA ASP A 160 14.07 15.68 2.86
C ASP A 160 13.69 16.10 4.28
N GLY A 161 13.51 15.13 5.19
CA GLY A 161 13.27 15.38 6.61
C GLY A 161 14.46 16.06 7.30
N TYR A 162 15.68 15.60 6.99
CA TYR A 162 16.92 16.23 7.47
C TYR A 162 17.13 17.62 6.87
N LEU A 163 16.86 17.81 5.57
CA LEU A 163 16.98 19.11 4.92
C LEU A 163 16.00 20.13 5.48
N ARG A 164 14.73 19.74 5.73
CA ARG A 164 13.74 20.62 6.37
C ARG A 164 14.09 20.94 7.81
N SER A 165 14.57 19.97 8.58
CA SER A 165 15.00 20.23 9.97
C SER A 165 16.29 21.06 10.05
N ALA A 166 17.22 20.89 9.10
CA ALA A 166 18.38 21.76 8.94
C ALA A 166 18.00 23.19 8.54
N GLN A 167 17.01 23.35 7.65
CA GLN A 167 16.49 24.66 7.26
C GLN A 167 15.77 25.35 8.42
N ILE A 168 14.93 24.63 9.18
CA ILE A 168 14.27 25.16 10.38
C ILE A 168 15.32 25.55 11.45
N GLY A 169 16.38 24.76 11.61
CA GLY A 169 17.51 25.10 12.47
C GLY A 169 18.24 26.36 12.00
N ALA A 170 18.44 26.54 10.70
CA ALA A 170 19.08 27.71 10.11
C ALA A 170 18.20 28.98 10.22
N GLU A 171 16.88 28.85 10.06
CA GLU A 171 15.91 29.95 10.22
C GLU A 171 15.81 30.39 11.70
N GLN A 172 15.96 29.47 12.66
CA GLN A 172 15.96 29.78 14.10
C GLN A 172 17.32 30.27 14.61
N THR A 173 18.42 29.92 13.94
CA THR A 173 19.78 30.42 14.23
C THR A 173 20.10 31.64 13.37
N GLY A 174 19.12 32.54 13.22
CA GLY A 174 19.24 33.85 12.56
C GLY A 174 20.17 34.83 13.28
N LYS A 175 21.38 34.41 13.69
CA LYS A 175 22.51 35.31 13.87
C LYS A 175 23.13 35.49 12.49
N SER A 176 22.80 36.59 11.82
CA SER A 176 23.49 36.93 10.58
C SER A 176 24.99 36.98 10.87
N ILE A 177 25.81 36.46 9.94
CA ILE A 177 27.27 36.55 9.99
C ILE A 177 27.75 38.03 10.07
N THR A 178 26.87 38.98 9.75
CA THR A 178 27.10 40.42 9.86
C THR A 178 26.68 41.04 11.21
N SER A 179 26.01 40.30 12.10
CA SER A 179 25.51 40.86 13.36
C SER A 179 26.61 41.14 14.40
N ASP A 180 27.71 40.39 14.36
CA ASP A 180 28.89 40.63 15.21
C ASP A 180 29.83 41.71 14.66
N LEU A 181 29.64 42.15 13.40
CA LEU A 181 30.46 43.20 12.81
C LEU A 181 30.15 44.60 13.36
N HIS A 182 29.03 44.78 14.08
CA HIS A 182 28.59 46.10 14.60
C HIS A 182 28.26 46.10 16.11
N ALA A 183 28.59 45.04 16.85
CA ALA A 183 28.24 44.89 18.27
C ALA A 183 29.19 45.62 19.24
N TRP A 184 29.68 46.81 18.90
CA TRP A 184 30.45 47.65 19.82
C TRP A 184 29.54 48.75 20.38
N MET A 185 28.96 48.52 21.55
CA MET A 185 28.02 49.48 22.18
C MET A 185 28.71 50.69 22.83
N ALA A 186 30.04 50.78 22.81
CA ALA A 186 30.81 51.90 23.36
C ALA A 186 32.00 52.26 22.44
N ALA A 187 32.26 53.57 22.26
CA ALA A 187 33.20 54.10 21.26
C ALA A 187 34.68 53.76 21.55
N ASP A 188 34.97 53.36 22.76
CA ASP A 188 36.27 53.00 23.35
C ASP A 188 36.62 51.52 23.20
N ALA A 189 35.67 50.67 22.79
CA ALA A 189 35.90 49.24 22.58
C ALA A 189 36.43 48.89 21.17
N LYS A 190 36.58 49.88 20.28
CA LYS A 190 37.13 49.65 18.93
C LYS A 190 38.64 49.40 19.01
N PRO A 191 39.17 48.28 18.47
CA PRO A 191 40.61 48.09 18.37
C PRO A 191 41.23 49.22 17.54
N ARG A 192 42.19 49.93 18.12
CA ARG A 192 42.97 50.95 17.39
C ARG A 192 43.92 50.23 16.45
N ASP A 193 43.78 50.48 15.15
CA ASP A 193 44.71 50.00 14.14
C ASP A 193 46.12 50.51 14.46
N HIS A 194 47.00 49.61 14.94
CA HIS A 194 48.43 49.89 15.06
C HIS A 194 49.06 49.63 13.67
N PRO A 195 49.58 50.67 12.98
CA PRO A 195 50.03 50.55 11.59
C PRO A 195 51.34 49.77 11.42
N GLU A 196 51.97 49.30 12.50
CA GLU A 196 53.29 48.66 12.47
C GLU A 196 53.27 47.16 12.09
N MET A 197 52.11 46.53 11.96
CA MET A 197 51.99 45.09 11.64
C MET A 197 51.41 44.77 10.25
N ARG A 198 51.55 45.67 9.27
CA ARG A 198 51.23 45.34 7.87
C ARG A 198 52.40 44.64 7.19
N ILE A 199 52.31 43.31 7.07
CA ILE A 199 53.21 42.50 6.24
C ILE A 199 53.01 42.92 4.77
N PRO A 200 54.08 43.29 4.02
CA PRO A 200 53.94 43.65 2.62
C PRO A 200 53.62 42.41 1.77
N ALA A 201 52.66 42.56 0.85
CA ALA A 201 52.20 41.48 -0.03
C ALA A 201 53.32 41.01 -0.99
N PRO A 202 53.40 39.71 -1.31
CA PRO A 202 54.41 39.18 -2.21
C PRO A 202 54.18 39.70 -3.64
N ARG A 203 55.26 40.20 -4.26
CA ARG A 203 55.27 40.56 -5.68
C ARG A 203 55.06 39.30 -6.51
N LYS A 204 54.11 39.37 -7.44
CA LYS A 204 53.90 38.37 -8.48
C LYS A 204 54.97 38.58 -9.56
N GLU A 205 55.77 37.54 -9.82
CA GLU A 205 56.51 37.35 -11.08
C GLU A 205 55.73 36.35 -11.93
#